data_AF-A0A7Y5D469-F1
#
_entry.id   AF-A0A7Y5D469-F1
#
_cell.length_a   1.000
_cell.length_b   1.000
_cell.length_c   1.000
_cell.angle_alpha   90.00
_cell.angle_beta   90.00
_cell.angle_gamma   90.00
#
_symmetry.space_group_name_H-M   'P 1'
#
loop_
_entity.id
_entity.type
_entity.pdbx_description
1 polymer ?
#
loop_
_entity_poly.entity_id
_entity_poly.type
_entity_poly.pdbx_seq_one_letter_code
_entity_poly.pdbx_strand_id
1 'polypeptide(L)'
;MKKITLKQTSLALLLGAISIPTLAIADDACVALGGMVWDNWTQKEAGGPGALPAGEKSAGYVRCASCHGWDRLGLDGGYVRRARSATRPNAGLGDSDSSSRNIDTGVMGKHAPITAQMILHTGTGRSIAEGSGSWVEPITPKTAANAAAYAKGYTLGNQHPDYTGLLTEKQVSCLVEFLNSPDTQPARVFKRIATAANPTIYELVDTADAKAGKNYYEENCTQCHGAPDNDQSKTRALAPKGGFVAYLQQDARFSEFAHRARWGLPNTDMVPTNFGNPSAQDMASIMKYIQEFGKIPTKDYCGKSKSSVLSVGQDGKFVQDARLHLPRVSVSSATGDVDYWATLRYAPELSPKGNLVFELADVNANSGSCK
;
A
#
# COMPACT_ATOMS: atom_id res chain seq x y z
N MET A 1 -77.52 -34.52 23.61
CA MET A 1 -77.31 -33.15 24.13
C MET A 1 -75.82 -33.03 24.46
N LYS A 2 -74.97 -32.10 24.00
CA LYS A 2 -75.00 -30.91 23.13
C LYS A 2 -73.74 -31.03 22.23
N LYS A 3 -73.87 -30.81 20.91
CA LYS A 3 -72.70 -30.66 20.02
C LYS A 3 -72.05 -29.31 20.31
N ILE A 4 -70.75 -29.29 20.63
CA ILE A 4 -69.96 -28.07 20.80
C ILE A 4 -69.29 -27.77 19.45
N THR A 5 -69.70 -26.67 18.84
CA THR A 5 -69.18 -26.16 17.57
C THR A 5 -67.95 -25.28 17.87
N LEU A 6 -66.76 -25.69 17.43
CA LEU A 6 -65.55 -24.86 17.48
C LEU A 6 -65.62 -23.83 16.35
N LYS A 7 -65.69 -22.54 16.68
CA LYS A 7 -65.57 -21.44 15.71
C LYS A 7 -64.10 -21.29 15.29
N GLN A 8 -63.81 -21.46 14.01
CA GLN A 8 -62.56 -21.02 13.41
C GLN A 8 -62.44 -19.50 13.54
N THR A 9 -61.46 -19.04 14.30
CA THR A 9 -61.00 -17.65 14.27
C THR A 9 -59.84 -17.57 13.31
N SER A 10 -60.10 -16.99 12.13
CA SER A 10 -59.09 -16.69 11.13
C SER A 10 -58.16 -15.60 11.68
N LEU A 11 -56.94 -15.98 12.05
CA LEU A 11 -55.87 -15.05 12.38
C LEU A 11 -55.32 -14.50 11.06
N ALA A 12 -55.75 -13.30 10.69
CA ALA A 12 -55.19 -12.56 9.55
C ALA A 12 -53.74 -12.17 9.88
N LEU A 13 -52.78 -12.91 9.32
CA LEU A 13 -51.36 -12.62 9.40
C LEU A 13 -51.08 -11.42 8.46
N LEU A 14 -50.93 -10.22 9.03
CA LEU A 14 -50.38 -9.08 8.30
C LEU A 14 -48.92 -9.39 7.92
N LEU A 15 -48.69 -9.76 6.66
CA LEU A 15 -47.35 -9.69 6.06
C LEU A 15 -46.99 -8.20 5.89
N GLY A 16 -46.39 -7.62 6.93
CA GLY A 16 -45.65 -6.37 6.77
C GLY A 16 -44.47 -6.63 5.84
N ALA A 17 -44.42 -5.92 4.71
CA ALA A 17 -43.27 -5.91 3.84
C ALA A 17 -42.08 -5.32 4.61
N ILE A 18 -41.25 -6.18 5.18
CA ILE A 18 -39.93 -5.79 5.68
C ILE A 18 -39.10 -5.52 4.43
N SER A 19 -38.96 -4.24 4.07
CA SER A 19 -37.94 -3.80 3.11
C SER A 19 -36.57 -4.10 3.72
N ILE A 20 -36.03 -5.27 3.43
CA ILE A 20 -34.63 -5.56 3.64
C ILE A 20 -33.89 -4.58 2.73
N PRO A 21 -33.04 -3.67 3.26
CA PRO A 21 -32.21 -2.84 2.40
C PRO A 21 -31.33 -3.81 1.60
N THR A 22 -31.57 -3.88 0.29
CA THR A 22 -30.67 -4.51 -0.64
C THR A 22 -29.33 -3.81 -0.46
N LEU A 23 -28.29 -4.51 0.02
CA LEU A 23 -26.94 -4.03 -0.16
C LEU A 23 -26.78 -3.83 -1.66
N ALA A 24 -26.68 -2.58 -2.11
CA ALA A 24 -26.34 -2.29 -3.48
C ALA A 24 -25.01 -3.00 -3.76
N ILE A 25 -25.04 -3.95 -4.68
CA ILE A 25 -23.82 -4.53 -5.23
C ILE A 25 -23.06 -3.36 -5.85
N ALA A 26 -21.81 -3.19 -5.45
CA ALA A 26 -20.98 -2.14 -5.99
C ALA A 26 -20.95 -2.27 -7.53
N ASP A 27 -21.13 -1.15 -8.23
CA ASP A 27 -20.92 -1.06 -9.66
C ASP A 27 -19.42 -1.13 -9.91
N ASP A 28 -18.94 -2.24 -10.46
CA ASP A 28 -17.53 -2.49 -10.75
C ASP A 28 -16.88 -1.33 -11.53
N ALA A 29 -17.64 -0.67 -12.42
CA ALA A 29 -17.16 0.50 -13.15
C ALA A 29 -16.98 1.73 -12.25
N CYS A 30 -17.89 1.93 -11.29
CA CYS A 30 -17.80 3.03 -10.33
C CYS A 30 -16.66 2.78 -9.32
N VAL A 31 -16.49 1.56 -8.83
CA VAL A 31 -15.35 1.18 -7.98
C VAL A 31 -14.02 1.42 -8.70
N ALA A 32 -13.90 1.00 -9.96
CA ALA A 32 -12.70 1.24 -10.76
C ALA A 32 -12.43 2.74 -10.96
N LEU A 33 -13.46 3.53 -11.29
CA LEU A 33 -13.35 4.98 -11.40
C LEU A 33 -12.90 5.61 -10.07
N GLY A 34 -13.47 5.19 -8.94
CA GLY A 34 -13.07 5.66 -7.61
C GLY A 34 -11.61 5.34 -7.29
N GLY A 35 -11.10 4.18 -7.72
CA GLY A 35 -9.68 3.84 -7.64
C GLY A 35 -8.79 4.76 -8.49
N MET A 36 -9.22 5.16 -9.69
CA MET A 36 -8.50 6.14 -10.52
C MET A 36 -8.55 7.55 -9.92
N VAL A 37 -9.67 7.95 -9.32
CA VAL A 37 -9.81 9.23 -8.59
C VAL A 37 -8.87 9.27 -7.38
N TRP A 38 -8.77 8.16 -6.62
CA TRP A 38 -7.83 8.02 -5.51
C TRP A 38 -6.37 8.20 -5.93
N ASP A 39 -6.01 7.63 -7.10
CA ASP A 39 -4.71 7.86 -7.73
C ASP A 39 -4.58 9.33 -8.10
N ASN A 40 -5.33 9.79 -9.10
CA ASN A 40 -5.25 11.13 -9.64
C ASN A 40 -6.54 11.58 -10.34
N TRP A 41 -7.44 12.20 -9.58
CA TRP A 41 -8.71 12.74 -10.06
C TRP A 41 -8.61 13.79 -11.17
N THR A 42 -7.45 14.41 -11.38
CA THR A 42 -7.32 15.45 -12.42
C THR A 42 -7.22 14.86 -13.82
N GLN A 43 -6.99 13.55 -13.96
CA GLN A 43 -6.77 12.87 -15.23
C GLN A 43 -8.09 12.54 -15.93
N LYS A 44 -8.07 12.48 -17.26
CA LYS A 44 -9.27 12.27 -18.07
C LYS A 44 -9.92 10.91 -17.79
N GLU A 45 -9.12 9.88 -17.59
CA GLU A 45 -9.58 8.52 -17.27
C GLU A 45 -10.26 8.47 -15.90
N ALA A 46 -9.86 9.36 -14.99
CA ALA A 46 -10.51 9.54 -13.69
C ALA A 46 -11.73 10.48 -13.75
N GLY A 47 -12.19 10.88 -14.94
CA GLY A 47 -13.29 11.85 -15.13
C GLY A 47 -12.90 13.31 -14.87
N GLY A 48 -11.61 13.62 -14.82
CA GLY A 48 -11.07 14.95 -14.59
C GLY A 48 -10.79 15.76 -15.87
N PRO A 49 -10.33 17.02 -15.71
CA PRO A 49 -10.09 17.92 -16.83
C PRO A 49 -8.85 17.58 -17.70
N GLY A 50 -8.00 16.65 -17.26
CA GLY A 50 -6.72 16.33 -17.90
C GLY A 50 -5.60 17.35 -17.60
N ALA A 51 -5.81 18.24 -16.62
CA ALA A 51 -4.87 19.28 -16.24
C ALA A 51 -4.95 19.55 -14.72
N LEU A 52 -3.88 20.08 -14.14
CA LEU A 52 -3.91 20.51 -12.75
C LEU A 52 -4.85 21.71 -12.57
N PRO A 53 -5.52 21.84 -11.41
CA PRO A 53 -6.28 23.05 -11.10
C PRO A 53 -5.38 24.28 -11.08
N ALA A 54 -5.96 25.44 -11.39
CA ALA A 54 -5.23 26.70 -11.40
C ALA A 54 -4.52 26.96 -10.05
N GLY A 55 -3.25 27.37 -10.13
CA GLY A 55 -2.44 27.69 -8.96
C GLY A 55 -1.65 26.51 -8.37
N GLU A 56 -1.96 25.26 -8.73
CA GLU A 56 -1.18 24.09 -8.32
C GLU A 56 -0.17 23.67 -9.40
N LYS A 57 1.04 23.34 -8.96
CA LYS A 57 2.18 22.98 -9.83
C LYS A 57 2.53 21.50 -9.77
N SER A 58 2.00 20.76 -8.80
CA SER A 58 2.25 19.33 -8.62
C SER A 58 0.99 18.54 -8.34
N ALA A 59 0.80 17.47 -9.12
CA ALA A 59 -0.23 16.46 -8.86
C ALA A 59 -0.09 15.87 -7.44
N GLY A 60 1.11 15.79 -6.87
CA GLY A 60 1.31 15.22 -5.54
C GLY A 60 0.48 15.92 -4.45
N TYR A 61 0.17 17.21 -4.58
CA TYR A 61 -0.62 17.96 -3.58
C TYR A 61 -2.13 17.87 -3.77
N VAL A 62 -2.62 17.23 -4.83
CA VAL A 62 -4.06 17.08 -5.11
C VAL A 62 -4.50 15.62 -5.18
N ARG A 63 -3.57 14.67 -5.06
CA ARG A 63 -3.86 13.25 -5.09
C ARG A 63 -4.18 12.71 -3.70
N CYS A 64 -5.28 11.98 -3.55
CA CYS A 64 -5.65 11.34 -2.29
C CYS A 64 -4.54 10.41 -1.79
N ALA A 65 -4.03 9.55 -2.68
CA ALA A 65 -2.95 8.61 -2.38
C ALA A 65 -1.64 9.27 -1.93
N SER A 66 -1.42 10.57 -2.18
CA SER A 66 -0.20 11.25 -1.75
C SER A 66 -0.20 11.62 -0.27
N CYS A 67 -1.38 11.86 0.31
CA CYS A 67 -1.55 12.11 1.75
C CYS A 67 -1.86 10.81 2.51
N HIS A 68 -2.82 10.04 2.00
CA HIS A 68 -3.38 8.88 2.69
C HIS A 68 -2.62 7.57 2.41
N GLY A 69 -1.64 7.59 1.50
CA GLY A 69 -0.98 6.37 1.05
C GLY A 69 -1.87 5.52 0.14
N TRP A 70 -1.29 4.55 -0.56
CA TRP A 70 -2.05 3.60 -1.36
C TRP A 70 -2.79 2.57 -0.52
N ASP A 71 -2.24 2.29 0.66
CA ASP A 71 -2.83 1.44 1.68
C ASP A 71 -3.82 2.21 2.59
N ARG A 72 -4.12 3.48 2.32
CA ARG A 72 -5.09 4.30 3.09
C ARG A 72 -4.68 4.60 4.54
N LEU A 73 -3.51 4.16 4.96
CA LEU A 73 -3.02 4.29 6.33
C LEU A 73 -2.10 5.49 6.55
N GLY A 74 -1.67 6.17 5.49
CA GLY A 74 -0.73 7.29 5.54
C GLY A 74 0.51 6.92 6.35
N LEU A 75 0.64 7.59 7.49
CA LEU A 75 1.71 7.43 8.47
C LEU A 75 1.78 6.05 9.13
N ASP A 76 0.63 5.42 9.25
CA ASP A 76 0.47 4.12 9.90
C ASP A 76 0.71 2.96 8.91
N GLY A 77 1.04 3.27 7.64
CA GLY A 77 1.30 2.30 6.58
C GLY A 77 2.59 2.57 5.81
N GLY A 78 2.59 2.28 4.51
CA GLY A 78 3.80 2.36 3.67
C GLY A 78 4.45 3.72 3.62
N TYR A 79 3.67 4.77 3.87
CA TYR A 79 4.13 6.15 3.73
C TYR A 79 4.81 6.69 5.00
N VAL A 80 5.01 5.84 6.01
CA VAL A 80 5.65 6.17 7.30
C VAL A 80 6.95 6.98 7.20
N ARG A 81 7.70 6.94 6.09
CA ARG A 81 8.95 7.72 5.90
C ARG A 81 8.89 8.78 4.80
N ARG A 82 7.70 9.12 4.31
CA ARG A 82 7.56 10.06 3.19
C ARG A 82 7.51 11.49 3.69
N ALA A 83 8.63 12.20 3.61
CA ALA A 83 8.71 13.64 3.91
C ALA A 83 8.07 14.53 2.82
N ARG A 84 7.61 15.71 3.23
CA ARG A 84 7.15 16.79 2.34
C ARG A 84 8.27 17.30 1.44
N SER A 85 7.92 17.71 0.22
CA SER A 85 8.83 18.39 -0.71
C SER A 85 8.07 19.34 -1.63
N ALA A 86 8.77 20.01 -2.54
CA ALA A 86 8.15 20.88 -3.56
C ALA A 86 7.07 20.18 -4.39
N THR A 87 7.12 18.85 -4.51
CA THR A 87 6.23 18.09 -5.40
C THR A 87 5.27 17.15 -4.67
N ARG A 88 5.28 17.08 -3.33
CA ARG A 88 4.38 16.19 -2.58
C ARG A 88 4.20 16.61 -1.12
N PRO A 89 3.01 16.36 -0.54
CA PRO A 89 2.74 16.55 0.87
C PRO A 89 3.49 15.53 1.74
N ASN A 90 3.51 15.78 3.05
CA ASN A 90 4.03 14.85 4.03
C ASN A 90 3.08 13.65 4.22
N ALA A 91 3.65 12.48 4.43
CA ALA A 91 2.95 11.33 4.99
C ALA A 91 3.80 10.54 6.02
N GLY A 92 4.94 11.09 6.47
CA GLY A 92 5.21 11.24 7.90
C GLY A 92 6.47 10.65 8.55
N LEU A 93 7.65 11.10 8.12
CA LEU A 93 8.76 11.21 9.09
C LEU A 93 9.61 12.42 8.72
N GLY A 94 10.01 13.20 9.72
CA GLY A 94 10.86 14.39 9.50
C GLY A 94 10.11 15.72 9.35
N ASP A 95 8.87 15.78 9.80
CA ASP A 95 8.05 16.99 9.89
C ASP A 95 7.65 17.21 11.36
N SER A 96 7.41 18.48 11.72
CA SER A 96 6.72 18.88 12.94
C SER A 96 5.27 18.39 13.04
N ASP A 97 4.60 18.18 11.91
CA ASP A 97 3.26 17.58 11.87
C ASP A 97 3.34 16.07 11.67
N SER A 98 3.10 15.33 12.76
CA SER A 98 3.03 13.86 12.80
C SER A 98 1.60 13.34 12.77
N SER A 99 0.62 14.16 12.39
CA SER A 99 -0.78 13.72 12.33
C SER A 99 -0.95 12.71 11.21
N SER A 100 -1.39 11.50 11.57
CA SER A 100 -1.68 10.46 10.60
C SER A 100 -2.85 10.85 9.71
N ARG A 101 -2.71 10.58 8.41
CA ARG A 101 -3.81 10.68 7.43
C ARG A 101 -4.42 9.30 7.17
N ASN A 102 -4.35 8.43 8.17
CA ASN A 102 -5.03 7.17 8.14
C ASN A 102 -6.55 7.41 8.12
N ILE A 103 -7.24 6.82 7.15
CA ILE A 103 -8.71 6.82 7.12
C ILE A 103 -9.30 5.56 7.73
N ASP A 104 -8.48 4.55 8.02
CA ASP A 104 -8.84 3.36 8.77
C ASP A 104 -8.73 3.63 10.29
N THR A 105 -9.69 3.17 11.09
CA THR A 105 -9.78 3.37 12.54
C THR A 105 -8.81 2.47 13.32
N GLY A 106 -7.52 2.51 12.97
CA GLY A 106 -6.44 1.77 13.63
C GLY A 106 -6.36 0.27 13.29
N VAL A 107 -7.30 -0.24 12.50
CA VAL A 107 -7.25 -1.60 11.93
C VAL A 107 -7.43 -1.47 10.43
N MET A 108 -6.46 -1.96 9.66
CA MET A 108 -6.47 -1.93 8.20
C MET A 108 -7.79 -2.46 7.64
N GLY A 109 -8.40 -1.70 6.73
CA GLY A 109 -9.70 -1.96 6.12
C GLY A 109 -10.92 -1.64 6.97
N LYS A 110 -10.77 -1.20 8.23
CA LYS A 110 -11.92 -0.85 9.08
C LYS A 110 -12.03 0.65 9.23
N HIS A 111 -13.14 1.22 8.79
CA HIS A 111 -13.48 2.61 9.05
C HIS A 111 -14.99 2.78 9.16
N ALA A 112 -15.42 3.90 9.76
CA ALA A 112 -16.81 4.34 9.63
C ALA A 112 -17.09 4.65 8.14
N PRO A 113 -18.35 4.54 7.67
CA PRO A 113 -18.66 4.84 6.28
C PRO A 113 -18.14 6.22 5.86
N ILE A 114 -17.28 6.26 4.84
CA ILE A 114 -16.77 7.51 4.28
C ILE A 114 -17.89 8.18 3.51
N THR A 115 -18.09 9.47 3.74
CA THR A 115 -19.15 10.24 3.10
C THR A 115 -18.58 11.23 2.09
N ALA A 116 -19.44 11.73 1.19
CA ALA A 116 -19.07 12.82 0.28
C ALA A 116 -18.52 14.05 1.01
N GLN A 117 -19.08 14.39 2.18
CA GLN A 117 -18.64 15.54 2.97
C GLN A 117 -17.22 15.36 3.51
N MET A 118 -16.87 14.13 3.92
CA MET A 118 -15.51 13.79 4.37
C MET A 118 -14.50 13.84 3.22
N ILE A 119 -14.93 13.63 1.97
CA ILE A 119 -14.06 13.78 0.80
C ILE A 119 -13.93 15.26 0.43
N LEU A 120 -15.04 16.00 0.40
CA LEU A 120 -15.06 17.37 -0.13
C LEU A 120 -14.44 18.39 0.82
N HIS A 121 -14.56 18.20 2.15
CA HIS A 121 -14.04 19.13 3.15
C HIS A 121 -14.51 20.59 2.98
N THR A 122 -15.74 20.78 2.48
CA THR A 122 -16.31 22.09 2.14
C THR A 122 -16.16 23.12 3.26
N GLY A 123 -15.45 24.21 2.95
CA GLY A 123 -15.22 25.35 3.86
C GLY A 123 -14.25 25.07 5.02
N THR A 124 -13.66 23.88 5.07
CA THR A 124 -12.72 23.47 6.14
C THR A 124 -11.37 23.02 5.61
N GLY A 125 -11.30 22.58 4.36
CA GLY A 125 -10.06 22.23 3.69
C GLY A 125 -9.28 23.47 3.23
N ARG A 126 -8.00 23.27 2.95
CA ARG A 126 -7.16 24.30 2.33
C ARG A 126 -7.54 24.53 0.87
N SER A 127 -7.18 25.67 0.31
CA SER A 127 -7.25 25.86 -1.13
C SER A 127 -6.24 24.99 -1.88
N ILE A 128 -6.49 24.77 -3.17
CA ILE A 128 -5.58 23.98 -4.02
C ILE A 128 -4.24 24.68 -4.22
N ALA A 129 -4.24 26.01 -4.44
CA ALA A 129 -3.02 26.78 -4.66
C ALA A 129 -2.06 26.77 -3.45
N GLU A 130 -2.59 26.54 -2.24
CA GLU A 130 -1.81 26.40 -1.02
C GLU A 130 -1.08 25.06 -0.90
N GLY A 131 -1.33 24.09 -1.79
CA GLY A 131 -0.64 22.80 -1.82
C GLY A 131 0.87 22.96 -2.03
N SER A 132 1.32 22.98 -3.29
CA SER A 132 2.75 23.25 -3.57
C SER A 132 3.17 24.67 -3.17
N GLY A 133 2.24 25.63 -3.13
CA GLY A 133 2.51 27.00 -2.68
C GLY A 133 2.95 27.10 -1.21
N SER A 134 2.63 26.10 -0.38
CA SER A 134 3.11 26.03 1.01
C SER A 134 4.58 25.60 1.12
N TRP A 135 5.19 25.07 0.05
CA TRP A 135 6.57 24.60 0.10
C TRP A 135 7.54 25.77 0.07
N VAL A 136 8.43 25.79 1.06
CA VAL A 136 9.55 26.72 1.17
C VAL A 136 10.80 25.87 1.32
N GLU A 137 11.90 26.22 0.65
CA GLU A 137 13.16 25.52 0.84
C GLU A 137 13.78 25.91 2.20
N PRO A 138 14.40 24.99 2.95
CA PRO A 138 15.15 25.35 4.14
C PRO A 138 16.42 26.13 3.75
N ILE A 139 16.32 27.46 3.68
CA ILE A 139 17.43 28.35 3.29
C ILE A 139 18.52 28.38 4.38
N THR A 140 19.77 28.35 3.94
CA THR A 140 20.96 28.58 4.79
C THR A 140 21.53 29.98 4.52
N PRO A 141 21.79 30.81 5.55
CA PRO A 141 21.62 30.54 6.99
C PRO A 141 20.15 30.54 7.45
N LYS A 142 19.84 29.73 8.47
CA LYS A 142 18.51 29.65 9.08
C LYS A 142 18.21 30.95 9.84
N THR A 143 17.41 31.83 9.26
CA THR A 143 16.81 32.97 9.99
C THR A 143 15.53 32.52 10.69
N ALA A 144 15.10 33.25 11.73
CA ALA A 144 13.83 32.97 12.41
C ALA A 144 12.63 33.05 11.45
N ALA A 145 12.66 34.00 10.50
CA ALA A 145 11.61 34.15 9.50
C ALA A 145 11.53 32.95 8.54
N ASN A 146 12.67 32.46 8.04
CA ASN A 146 12.69 31.31 7.14
C ASN A 146 12.29 30.02 7.87
N ALA A 147 12.70 29.85 9.12
CA ALA A 147 12.27 28.72 9.94
C ALA A 147 10.75 28.75 10.20
N ALA A 148 10.18 29.92 10.50
CA ALA A 148 8.74 30.07 10.71
C ALA A 148 7.94 29.85 9.41
N ALA A 149 8.41 30.35 8.27
CA ALA A 149 7.78 30.12 6.97
C ALA A 149 7.82 28.65 6.57
N TYR A 150 8.96 27.99 6.79
CA TYR A 150 9.11 26.55 6.57
C TYR A 150 8.15 25.73 7.44
N ALA A 151 8.07 26.06 8.74
CA ALA A 151 7.17 25.42 9.70
C ALA A 151 5.68 25.61 9.33
N LYS A 152 5.25 26.84 9.03
CA LYS A 152 3.88 27.14 8.60
C LYS A 152 3.51 26.36 7.33
N GLY A 153 4.46 26.23 6.42
CA GLY A 153 4.28 25.46 5.19
C GLY A 153 3.95 24.00 5.45
N TYR A 154 4.46 23.40 6.51
CA TYR A 154 4.11 22.02 6.87
C TYR A 154 2.64 21.92 7.24
N THR A 155 2.17 22.71 8.21
CA THR A 155 0.75 22.69 8.61
C THR A 155 -0.16 22.89 7.41
N LEU A 156 0.15 23.85 6.54
CA LEU A 156 -0.70 24.18 5.40
C LEU A 156 -0.66 23.09 4.31
N GLY A 157 0.51 22.69 3.81
CA GLY A 157 0.61 21.70 2.72
C GLY A 157 0.06 20.32 3.09
N ASN A 158 -0.10 20.08 4.38
CA ASN A 158 -0.56 18.87 4.99
C ASN A 158 -2.07 18.82 5.26
N GLN A 159 -2.75 19.96 5.23
CA GLN A 159 -4.22 20.02 5.37
C GLN A 159 -4.90 19.36 4.19
N HIS A 160 -6.05 18.73 4.46
CA HIS A 160 -6.89 18.17 3.40
C HIS A 160 -7.35 19.30 2.47
N PRO A 161 -7.25 19.14 1.14
CA PRO A 161 -7.78 20.13 0.20
C PRO A 161 -9.30 20.24 0.31
N ASP A 162 -9.83 21.44 0.13
CA ASP A 162 -11.25 21.61 -0.17
C ASP A 162 -11.46 21.28 -1.65
N TYR A 163 -12.18 20.19 -1.92
CA TYR A 163 -12.49 19.73 -3.27
C TYR A 163 -13.83 20.23 -3.80
N THR A 164 -14.50 21.12 -3.06
CA THR A 164 -15.79 21.70 -3.45
C THR A 164 -15.71 22.40 -4.79
N GLY A 165 -16.56 22.00 -5.73
CA GLY A 165 -16.57 22.55 -7.09
C GLY A 165 -15.40 22.09 -7.98
N LEU A 166 -14.53 21.22 -7.47
CA LEU A 166 -13.40 20.66 -8.23
C LEU A 166 -13.64 19.23 -8.67
N LEU A 167 -14.16 18.39 -7.78
CA LEU A 167 -14.60 17.04 -8.12
C LEU A 167 -16.02 17.07 -8.69
N THR A 168 -16.26 16.28 -9.73
CA THR A 168 -17.62 16.05 -10.25
C THR A 168 -18.43 15.16 -9.30
N GLU A 169 -19.75 15.23 -9.38
CA GLU A 169 -20.64 14.36 -8.59
C GLU A 169 -20.37 12.86 -8.81
N LYS A 170 -20.04 12.48 -10.06
CA LYS A 170 -19.68 11.09 -10.39
C LYS A 170 -18.35 10.68 -9.75
N GLN A 171 -17.34 11.56 -9.73
CA GLN A 171 -16.07 11.28 -9.06
C GLN A 171 -16.28 11.10 -7.54
N VAL A 172 -17.06 11.98 -6.91
CA VAL A 172 -17.33 11.89 -5.47
C VAL A 172 -18.10 10.62 -5.13
N SER A 173 -19.19 10.32 -5.85
CA SER A 173 -19.99 9.11 -5.58
C SER A 173 -19.20 7.83 -5.80
N CYS A 174 -18.41 7.73 -6.87
CA CYS A 174 -17.57 6.57 -7.12
C CYS A 174 -16.39 6.45 -6.16
N LEU A 175 -15.83 7.56 -5.67
CA LEU A 175 -14.81 7.51 -4.64
C LEU A 175 -15.39 7.06 -3.29
N VAL A 176 -16.59 7.53 -2.92
CA VAL A 176 -17.33 7.04 -1.75
C VAL A 176 -17.54 5.53 -1.85
N GLU A 177 -18.00 5.05 -3.00
CA GLU A 177 -18.23 3.62 -3.23
C GLU A 177 -16.94 2.81 -3.16
N PHE A 178 -15.88 3.27 -3.83
CA PHE A 178 -14.55 2.66 -3.78
C PHE A 178 -14.05 2.56 -2.33
N LEU A 179 -14.11 3.63 -1.55
CA LEU A 179 -13.57 3.63 -0.19
C LEU A 179 -14.36 2.71 0.73
N ASN A 180 -15.70 2.64 0.58
CA ASN A 180 -16.55 1.82 1.41
C ASN A 180 -16.71 0.36 0.97
N SER A 181 -16.29 0.02 -0.26
CA SER A 181 -16.42 -1.34 -0.77
C SER A 181 -15.50 -2.33 -0.03
N PRO A 182 -16.02 -3.45 0.51
CA PRO A 182 -15.21 -4.44 1.23
C PRO A 182 -14.08 -5.07 0.39
N ASP A 183 -14.24 -5.10 -0.94
CA ASP A 183 -13.29 -5.73 -1.84
C ASP A 183 -12.08 -4.84 -2.17
N THR A 184 -12.20 -3.53 -1.93
CA THR A 184 -11.13 -2.54 -2.20
C THR A 184 -10.24 -2.32 -0.98
N GLN A 185 -10.62 -2.88 0.18
CA GLN A 185 -9.91 -2.69 1.43
C GLN A 185 -8.50 -3.27 1.35
N PRO A 186 -7.47 -2.56 1.83
CA PRO A 186 -6.08 -3.05 1.83
C PRO A 186 -5.91 -4.40 2.54
N ALA A 187 -6.74 -4.67 3.55
CA ALA A 187 -6.76 -5.94 4.29
C ALA A 187 -7.10 -7.18 3.43
N ARG A 188 -7.63 -6.98 2.22
CA ARG A 188 -7.86 -8.06 1.24
C ARG A 188 -6.57 -8.54 0.56
N VAL A 189 -5.51 -7.73 0.63
CA VAL A 189 -4.21 -8.01 0.02
C VAL A 189 -3.14 -8.18 1.08
N PHE A 190 -3.18 -7.36 2.13
CA PHE A 190 -2.16 -7.31 3.19
C PHE A 190 -2.72 -7.81 4.51
N LYS A 191 -2.01 -8.75 5.13
CA LYS A 191 -2.23 -9.19 6.50
C LYS A 191 -1.67 -8.19 7.51
N ARG A 192 -0.49 -7.63 7.21
CA ARG A 192 0.21 -6.68 8.09
C ARG A 192 1.14 -5.79 7.27
N ILE A 193 1.28 -4.55 7.72
CA ILE A 193 2.28 -3.60 7.22
C ILE A 193 3.22 -3.28 8.39
N ALA A 194 4.49 -3.62 8.24
CA ALA A 194 5.50 -3.43 9.26
C ALA A 194 6.29 -2.15 9.01
N THR A 195 5.78 -1.05 9.58
CA THR A 195 6.31 0.31 9.38
C THR A 195 7.66 0.55 10.05
N ALA A 196 8.03 -0.26 11.05
CA ALA A 196 9.33 -0.20 11.71
C ALA A 196 10.48 -0.64 10.79
N ALA A 197 10.23 -1.55 9.84
CA ALA A 197 11.23 -1.97 8.87
C ALA A 197 11.47 -0.88 7.81
N ASN A 198 12.71 -0.77 7.33
CA ASN A 198 13.10 0.15 6.27
C ASN A 198 13.87 -0.62 5.16
N PRO A 199 13.28 -0.84 3.98
CA PRO A 199 11.95 -0.39 3.53
C PRO A 199 10.79 -1.05 4.30
N THR A 200 9.57 -0.49 4.20
CA THR A 200 8.39 -1.04 4.87
C THR A 200 8.13 -2.44 4.36
N ILE A 201 7.93 -3.39 5.27
CA ILE A 201 7.64 -4.78 4.90
C ILE A 201 6.12 -4.99 4.86
N TYR A 202 5.67 -5.60 3.77
CA TYR A 202 4.27 -5.98 3.56
C TYR A 202 4.13 -7.49 3.68
N GLU A 203 3.41 -7.92 4.72
CA GLU A 203 2.96 -9.30 4.84
C GLU A 203 1.65 -9.46 4.07
N LEU A 204 1.67 -10.32 3.06
CA LEU A 204 0.50 -10.65 2.27
C LEU A 204 -0.47 -11.54 3.06
N VAL A 205 -1.74 -11.56 2.65
CA VAL A 205 -2.74 -12.48 3.20
C VAL A 205 -2.30 -13.94 3.05
N ASP A 206 -2.69 -14.79 3.99
CA ASP A 206 -2.28 -16.21 4.02
C ASP A 206 -2.83 -17.01 2.81
N THR A 207 -3.84 -16.48 2.12
CA THR A 207 -4.39 -17.06 0.90
C THR A 207 -3.57 -16.75 -0.36
N ALA A 208 -2.53 -15.92 -0.29
CA ALA A 208 -1.69 -15.60 -1.43
C ALA A 208 -0.94 -16.84 -1.95
N ASP A 209 -1.04 -17.11 -3.26
CA ASP A 209 -0.46 -18.31 -3.90
C ASP A 209 0.53 -17.89 -5.00
N ALA A 210 1.81 -18.21 -4.81
CA ALA A 210 2.86 -17.88 -5.76
C ALA A 210 2.69 -18.56 -7.12
N LYS A 211 2.16 -19.78 -7.17
CA LYS A 211 1.93 -20.50 -8.43
C LYS A 211 0.80 -19.84 -9.21
N ALA A 212 -0.29 -19.49 -8.54
CA ALA A 212 -1.38 -18.74 -9.16
C ALA A 212 -0.90 -17.37 -9.64
N GLY A 213 -0.12 -16.66 -8.83
CA GLY A 213 0.47 -15.37 -9.17
C GLY A 213 1.41 -15.42 -10.36
N LYS A 214 2.24 -16.46 -10.45
CA LYS A 214 3.11 -16.69 -11.60
C LYS A 214 2.29 -16.86 -12.89
N ASN A 215 1.28 -17.73 -12.87
CA ASN A 215 0.44 -17.97 -14.03
C ASN A 215 -0.25 -16.66 -14.48
N TYR A 216 -0.84 -15.91 -13.54
CA TYR A 216 -1.49 -14.65 -13.85
C TYR A 216 -0.51 -13.62 -14.43
N TYR A 217 0.68 -13.50 -13.84
CA TYR A 217 1.71 -12.59 -14.31
C TYR A 217 2.17 -12.93 -15.73
N GLU A 218 2.40 -14.22 -16.00
CA GLU A 218 2.81 -14.71 -17.32
C GLU A 218 1.76 -14.43 -18.38
N GLU A 219 0.48 -14.61 -18.05
CA GLU A 219 -0.64 -14.40 -18.96
C GLU A 219 -0.95 -12.91 -19.20
N ASN A 220 -0.88 -12.07 -18.17
CA ASN A 220 -1.44 -10.71 -18.22
C ASN A 220 -0.41 -9.58 -18.14
N CYS A 221 0.81 -9.83 -17.63
CA CYS A 221 1.78 -8.78 -17.34
C CYS A 221 3.01 -8.80 -18.25
N THR A 222 3.48 -9.99 -18.64
CA THR A 222 4.76 -10.16 -19.35
C THR A 222 4.82 -9.46 -20.70
N GLN A 223 3.70 -9.37 -21.42
CA GLN A 223 3.66 -8.70 -22.73
C GLN A 223 4.13 -7.25 -22.66
N CYS A 224 3.83 -6.55 -21.56
CA CYS A 224 4.21 -5.16 -21.37
C CYS A 224 5.45 -5.00 -20.46
N HIS A 225 5.61 -5.83 -19.44
CA HIS A 225 6.63 -5.65 -18.40
C HIS A 225 7.84 -6.59 -18.52
N GLY A 226 7.75 -7.69 -19.27
CA GLY A 226 8.80 -8.71 -19.32
C GLY A 226 8.88 -9.54 -18.04
N ALA A 227 10.07 -10.07 -17.75
CA ALA A 227 10.29 -10.87 -16.54
C ALA A 227 10.37 -9.97 -15.28
N PRO A 228 10.07 -10.49 -14.08
CA PRO A 228 10.00 -9.65 -12.88
C PRO A 228 11.29 -8.91 -12.51
N ASP A 229 12.47 -9.40 -12.90
CA ASP A 229 13.80 -8.84 -12.59
C ASP A 229 14.39 -7.95 -13.68
N ASN A 230 13.67 -7.70 -14.77
CA ASN A 230 14.17 -6.87 -15.84
C ASN A 230 13.13 -5.87 -16.34
N ASP A 231 13.64 -4.77 -16.85
CA ASP A 231 12.85 -3.80 -17.57
C ASP A 231 12.99 -4.07 -19.06
N GLN A 232 12.16 -4.98 -19.58
CA GLN A 232 12.09 -5.23 -21.03
C GLN A 232 11.29 -4.14 -21.76
N SER A 233 10.59 -3.28 -21.03
CA SER A 233 9.70 -2.26 -21.58
C SER A 233 10.42 -0.93 -21.82
N LYS A 234 11.56 -0.96 -22.54
CA LYS A 234 12.33 0.25 -22.85
C LYS A 234 11.54 1.31 -23.65
N THR A 235 10.35 0.96 -24.16
CA THR A 235 9.47 1.82 -24.96
C THR A 235 8.32 2.43 -24.18
N ARG A 236 8.06 2.03 -22.92
CA ARG A 236 6.96 2.57 -22.09
C ARG A 236 7.54 3.37 -20.93
N ALA A 237 7.38 4.69 -20.96
CA ALA A 237 8.03 5.68 -20.08
C ALA A 237 7.81 5.50 -18.55
N LEU A 238 6.95 4.55 -18.13
CA LEU A 238 6.56 4.34 -16.73
C LEU A 238 6.81 2.92 -16.24
N ALA A 239 7.47 2.07 -17.02
CA ALA A 239 7.88 0.75 -16.54
C ALA A 239 8.94 0.89 -15.43
N PRO A 240 8.90 0.06 -14.36
CA PRO A 240 9.88 0.16 -13.31
C PRO A 240 11.27 -0.26 -13.80
N LYS A 241 12.23 0.66 -13.70
CA LYS A 241 13.63 0.37 -13.98
C LYS A 241 14.11 -0.79 -13.10
N GLY A 242 14.64 -1.86 -13.71
CA GLY A 242 15.07 -3.07 -13.01
C GLY A 242 13.94 -4.07 -12.71
N GLY A 243 12.76 -3.88 -13.32
CA GLY A 243 11.62 -4.77 -13.16
C GLY A 243 10.89 -4.59 -11.83
N PHE A 244 9.83 -5.39 -11.64
CA PHE A 244 9.02 -5.34 -10.41
C PHE A 244 9.76 -5.81 -9.17
N VAL A 245 10.82 -6.63 -9.30
CA VAL A 245 11.69 -7.00 -8.17
C VAL A 245 12.33 -5.75 -7.58
N ALA A 246 12.98 -4.92 -8.41
CA ALA A 246 13.59 -3.67 -7.97
C ALA A 246 12.55 -2.64 -7.50
N TYR A 247 11.36 -2.66 -8.09
CA TYR A 247 10.26 -1.78 -7.71
C TYR A 247 9.74 -2.08 -6.30
N LEU A 248 9.38 -3.34 -6.02
CA LEU A 248 8.75 -3.74 -4.77
C LEU A 248 9.68 -3.65 -3.55
N GLN A 249 11.00 -3.59 -3.77
CA GLN A 249 11.99 -3.35 -2.70
C GLN A 249 12.01 -1.89 -2.22
N GLN A 250 11.36 -0.96 -2.92
CA GLN A 250 11.27 0.43 -2.46
C GLN A 250 10.13 0.62 -1.46
N ASP A 251 10.24 1.68 -0.66
CA ASP A 251 9.23 2.00 0.35
C ASP A 251 7.84 2.23 -0.27
N ALA A 252 6.81 1.72 0.41
CA ALA A 252 5.40 1.77 0.00
C ALA A 252 5.02 1.14 -1.35
N ARG A 253 5.94 0.48 -2.07
CA ARG A 253 5.64 0.05 -3.45
C ARG A 253 4.74 -1.16 -3.57
N PHE A 254 4.60 -1.98 -2.53
CA PHE A 254 3.60 -3.04 -2.49
C PHE A 254 2.17 -2.49 -2.56
N SER A 255 1.85 -1.47 -1.74
CA SER A 255 0.51 -0.89 -1.78
C SER A 255 0.26 -0.11 -3.07
N GLU A 256 1.27 0.57 -3.61
CA GLU A 256 1.17 1.22 -4.93
C GLU A 256 0.96 0.22 -6.06
N PHE A 257 1.71 -0.88 -6.05
CA PHE A 257 1.56 -1.96 -7.03
C PHE A 257 0.15 -2.52 -6.97
N ALA A 258 -0.32 -2.92 -5.79
CA ALA A 258 -1.65 -3.50 -5.61
C ALA A 258 -2.78 -2.56 -6.06
N HIS A 259 -2.63 -1.25 -5.86
CA HIS A 259 -3.62 -0.27 -6.31
C HIS A 259 -3.60 -0.10 -7.83
N ARG A 260 -2.44 0.24 -8.40
CA ARG A 260 -2.33 0.56 -9.83
C ARG A 260 -2.56 -0.66 -10.70
N ALA A 261 -2.04 -1.82 -10.30
CA ALA A 261 -2.26 -3.10 -11.00
C ALA A 261 -3.68 -3.64 -10.83
N ARG A 262 -4.55 -2.95 -10.10
CA ARG A 262 -5.96 -3.35 -9.98
C ARG A 262 -6.92 -2.34 -10.59
N TRP A 263 -6.67 -1.06 -10.35
CA TRP A 263 -7.56 0.03 -10.77
C TRP A 263 -7.04 0.81 -11.97
N GLY A 264 -5.83 0.48 -12.41
CA GLY A 264 -5.14 1.11 -13.52
C GLY A 264 -4.29 2.30 -13.10
N LEU A 265 -3.54 2.80 -14.08
CA LEU A 265 -2.71 3.99 -13.98
C LEU A 265 -3.16 5.00 -15.03
N PRO A 266 -3.74 6.13 -14.64
CA PRO A 266 -4.19 7.16 -15.57
C PRO A 266 -3.10 7.62 -16.54
N ASN A 267 -3.51 8.03 -17.76
CA ASN A 267 -2.62 8.43 -18.86
C ASN A 267 -1.62 7.33 -19.33
N THR A 268 -2.01 6.04 -19.19
CA THR A 268 -1.23 4.89 -19.68
C THR A 268 -2.13 3.77 -20.19
N ASP A 269 -1.56 2.79 -20.90
CA ASP A 269 -2.28 1.59 -21.34
C ASP A 269 -2.55 0.59 -20.19
N MET A 270 -2.10 0.88 -18.97
CA MET A 270 -2.34 0.07 -17.78
C MET A 270 -3.74 0.36 -17.24
N VAL A 271 -4.78 -0.11 -17.96
CA VAL A 271 -6.18 -0.07 -17.53
C VAL A 271 -6.65 -1.48 -17.13
N PRO A 272 -7.56 -1.64 -16.14
CA PRO A 272 -7.94 -2.95 -15.58
C PRO A 272 -8.27 -4.03 -16.61
N THR A 273 -8.98 -3.65 -17.67
CA THR A 273 -9.42 -4.56 -18.74
C THR A 273 -8.25 -5.13 -19.55
N ASN A 274 -7.14 -4.40 -19.66
CA ASN A 274 -5.98 -4.83 -20.44
C ASN A 274 -5.15 -5.92 -19.76
N PHE A 275 -5.39 -6.18 -18.47
CA PHE A 275 -4.69 -7.18 -17.69
C PHE A 275 -5.64 -8.07 -16.88
N GLY A 276 -6.89 -8.24 -17.36
CA GLY A 276 -7.80 -9.27 -16.87
C GLY A 276 -8.66 -8.92 -15.65
N ASN A 277 -8.84 -7.63 -15.32
CA ASN A 277 -9.63 -7.16 -14.17
C ASN A 277 -9.31 -7.91 -12.86
N PRO A 278 -8.07 -7.82 -12.36
CA PRO A 278 -7.60 -8.64 -11.25
C PRO A 278 -8.37 -8.37 -9.96
N SER A 279 -8.61 -9.43 -9.22
CA SER A 279 -9.14 -9.37 -7.86
C SER A 279 -8.06 -8.96 -6.85
N ALA A 280 -8.47 -8.69 -5.61
CA ALA A 280 -7.53 -8.53 -4.50
C ALA A 280 -6.65 -9.78 -4.31
N GLN A 281 -7.21 -10.96 -4.53
CA GLN A 281 -6.51 -12.23 -4.41
C GLN A 281 -5.45 -12.40 -5.50
N ASP A 282 -5.74 -11.98 -6.74
CA ASP A 282 -4.75 -12.00 -7.82
C ASP A 282 -3.58 -11.07 -7.48
N MET A 283 -3.85 -9.88 -6.96
CA MET A 283 -2.80 -8.95 -6.51
C MET A 283 -1.93 -9.53 -5.41
N ALA A 284 -2.53 -10.18 -4.40
CA ALA A 284 -1.79 -10.85 -3.35
C ALA A 284 -0.92 -11.98 -3.92
N SER A 285 -1.48 -12.83 -4.79
CA SER A 285 -0.77 -13.94 -5.42
C SER A 285 0.38 -13.48 -6.33
N ILE A 286 0.18 -12.45 -7.17
CA ILE A 286 1.23 -11.90 -8.05
C ILE A 286 2.37 -11.31 -7.22
N MET A 287 2.06 -10.53 -6.19
CA MET A 287 3.10 -10.00 -5.31
C MET A 287 3.83 -11.10 -4.54
N LYS A 288 3.13 -12.18 -4.15
CA LYS A 288 3.74 -13.36 -3.53
C LYS A 288 4.72 -14.05 -4.47
N TYR A 289 4.36 -14.19 -5.74
CA TYR A 289 5.25 -14.69 -6.79
C TYR A 289 6.50 -13.80 -6.93
N ILE A 290 6.34 -12.49 -7.08
CA ILE A 290 7.49 -11.57 -7.26
C ILE A 290 8.36 -11.54 -5.99
N GLN A 291 7.77 -11.63 -4.80
CA GLN A 291 8.50 -11.75 -3.53
C GLN A 291 9.38 -12.99 -3.50
N GLU A 292 8.85 -14.15 -3.89
CA GLU A 292 9.62 -15.40 -3.91
C GLU A 292 10.68 -15.41 -5.02
N PHE A 293 10.32 -14.93 -6.21
CA PHE A 293 11.23 -14.81 -7.35
C PHE A 293 12.42 -13.89 -7.04
N GLY A 294 12.14 -12.69 -6.52
CA GLY A 294 13.13 -11.67 -6.19
C GLY A 294 13.75 -11.80 -4.80
N LYS A 295 13.39 -12.84 -4.03
CA LYS A 295 13.81 -13.05 -2.64
C LYS A 295 13.60 -11.82 -1.74
N ILE A 296 12.48 -11.11 -1.94
CA ILE A 296 12.14 -9.90 -1.18
C ILE A 296 11.72 -10.30 0.25
N PRO A 297 12.17 -9.59 1.30
CA PRO A 297 11.80 -9.89 2.68
C PRO A 297 10.28 -9.88 2.90
N THR A 298 9.77 -10.93 3.56
CA THR A 298 8.32 -11.11 3.77
C THR A 298 7.87 -10.85 5.21
N LYS A 299 8.80 -10.68 6.15
CA LYS A 299 8.49 -10.41 7.56
C LYS A 299 9.49 -9.44 8.15
N ASP A 300 9.01 -8.60 9.04
CA ASP A 300 9.87 -7.77 9.88
C ASP A 300 10.54 -8.66 10.94
N TYR A 301 11.82 -8.93 10.70
CA TYR A 301 12.67 -9.67 11.62
C TYR A 301 13.32 -8.76 12.69
N CYS A 302 13.23 -7.43 12.54
CA CYS A 302 13.78 -6.47 13.49
C CYS A 302 12.99 -6.43 14.81
N GLY A 303 11.74 -6.91 14.82
CA GLY A 303 10.80 -6.66 15.91
C GLY A 303 10.93 -7.52 17.19
N LYS A 304 11.48 -8.74 17.17
CA LYS A 304 11.64 -9.57 18.40
C LYS A 304 12.78 -10.58 18.25
N SER A 305 13.66 -10.66 19.25
CA SER A 305 14.62 -11.75 19.44
C SER A 305 13.86 -13.07 19.63
N LYS A 306 13.51 -13.75 18.56
CA LYS A 306 13.14 -15.16 18.63
C LYS A 306 14.40 -15.98 18.41
N SER A 307 14.67 -16.88 19.34
CA SER A 307 15.70 -17.90 19.20
C SER A 307 15.47 -18.64 17.88
N SER A 308 16.42 -18.56 16.95
CA SER A 308 16.39 -19.34 15.73
C SER A 308 16.74 -20.77 16.08
N VAL A 309 15.78 -21.68 15.96
CA VAL A 309 16.02 -23.11 16.16
C VAL A 309 16.57 -23.67 14.86
N LEU A 310 17.80 -24.16 14.92
CA LEU A 310 18.44 -24.86 13.82
C LEU A 310 17.97 -26.33 13.88
N SER A 311 17.13 -26.74 12.94
CA SER A 311 16.63 -28.12 12.87
C SER A 311 17.72 -29.04 12.33
N VAL A 312 18.13 -30.02 13.14
CA VAL A 312 19.04 -31.10 12.74
C VAL A 312 18.20 -32.30 12.30
N GLY A 313 18.59 -32.98 11.23
CA GLY A 313 17.96 -34.22 10.78
C GLY A 313 18.05 -35.31 11.86
N GLN A 314 17.20 -36.33 11.76
CA GLN A 314 17.20 -37.46 12.72
C GLN A 314 18.52 -38.25 12.74
N ASP A 315 19.37 -38.06 11.73
CA ASP A 315 20.71 -38.63 11.61
C ASP A 315 21.83 -37.75 12.20
N GLY A 316 21.48 -36.64 12.86
CA GLY A 316 22.44 -35.70 13.41
C GLY A 316 23.13 -34.82 12.36
N LYS A 317 22.69 -34.87 11.09
CA LYS A 317 23.24 -34.05 10.01
C LYS A 317 22.32 -32.87 9.71
N PHE A 318 22.93 -31.75 9.30
CA PHE A 318 22.17 -30.66 8.70
C PHE A 318 21.64 -31.11 7.35
N VAL A 319 20.38 -30.80 7.08
CA VAL A 319 19.77 -31.02 5.75
C VAL A 319 20.59 -30.23 4.71
N GLN A 320 20.81 -30.79 3.52
CA GLN A 320 21.30 -29.98 2.39
C GLN A 320 20.37 -28.77 2.25
N ASP A 321 20.95 -27.57 2.17
CA ASP A 321 20.26 -26.27 2.19
C ASP A 321 19.64 -25.81 3.52
N ALA A 322 20.13 -26.30 4.68
CA ALA A 322 19.76 -25.72 5.96
C ALA A 322 20.09 -24.21 6.00
N ARG A 323 19.05 -23.38 6.18
CA ARG A 323 19.17 -21.92 6.32
C ARG A 323 18.96 -21.53 7.77
N LEU A 324 19.89 -20.72 8.28
CA LEU A 324 19.74 -20.09 9.58
C LEU A 324 19.30 -18.65 9.35
N HIS A 325 18.02 -18.37 9.62
CA HIS A 325 17.53 -17.02 9.65
C HIS A 325 17.92 -16.39 10.99
N LEU A 326 18.86 -15.45 10.97
CA LEU A 326 19.20 -14.67 12.15
C LEU A 326 18.36 -13.40 12.12
N PRO A 327 17.39 -13.25 13.04
CA PRO A 327 16.50 -12.11 13.03
C PRO A 327 17.23 -10.80 13.32
N ARG A 328 18.40 -10.87 13.95
CA ARG A 328 19.26 -9.73 14.26
C ARG A 328 20.72 -10.14 14.25
N VAL A 329 21.52 -9.42 13.48
CA VAL A 329 22.99 -9.43 13.50
C VAL A 329 23.42 -8.01 13.78
N SER A 330 23.96 -7.76 14.97
CA SER A 330 24.54 -6.46 15.33
C SER A 330 25.99 -6.43 14.87
N VAL A 331 26.32 -5.47 14.00
CA VAL A 331 27.70 -5.15 13.64
C VAL A 331 28.11 -3.93 14.44
N SER A 332 28.97 -4.15 15.44
CA SER A 332 29.56 -3.08 16.22
C SER A 332 30.69 -2.41 15.44
N SER A 333 30.61 -1.09 15.30
CA SER A 333 31.65 -0.27 14.67
C SER A 333 32.10 0.85 15.62
N ALA A 334 33.20 1.54 15.29
CA ALA A 334 33.65 2.71 16.05
C ALA A 334 32.60 3.85 16.08
N THR A 335 31.64 3.84 15.16
CA THR A 335 30.56 4.84 15.05
C THR A 335 29.24 4.39 15.70
N GLY A 336 29.22 3.22 16.35
CA GLY A 336 28.05 2.63 16.99
C GLY A 336 27.68 1.27 16.42
N ASP A 337 26.63 0.69 17.00
CA ASP A 337 26.08 -0.59 16.57
C ASP A 337 25.07 -0.37 15.45
N VAL A 338 25.18 -1.16 14.38
CA VAL A 338 24.16 -1.23 13.32
C VAL A 338 23.57 -2.63 13.33
N ASP A 339 22.25 -2.70 13.49
CA ASP A 339 21.53 -3.95 13.44
C ASP A 339 21.13 -4.27 12.00
N TYR A 340 21.36 -5.51 11.58
CA TYR A 340 20.95 -6.04 10.29
C TYR A 340 20.07 -7.27 10.51
N TRP A 341 19.22 -7.58 9.54
CA TRP A 341 18.68 -8.93 9.40
C TRP A 341 19.54 -9.69 8.38
N ALA A 342 19.82 -10.97 8.65
CA ALA A 342 20.67 -11.78 7.79
C ALA A 342 20.06 -13.17 7.56
N THR A 343 19.99 -13.57 6.29
CA THR A 343 19.82 -14.98 5.95
C THR A 343 21.18 -15.62 5.74
N LEU A 344 21.52 -16.57 6.61
CA LEU A 344 22.74 -17.34 6.51
C LEU A 344 22.47 -18.69 5.84
N ARG A 345 23.34 -19.06 4.90
CA ARG A 345 23.38 -20.39 4.29
C ARG A 345 24.45 -21.21 4.99
N TYR A 346 24.13 -22.44 5.38
CA TYR A 346 25.15 -23.39 5.81
C TYR A 346 26.08 -23.72 4.63
N ALA A 347 27.39 -23.48 4.81
CA ALA A 347 28.41 -23.61 3.79
C ALA A 347 29.52 -24.58 4.27
N PRO A 348 29.22 -25.90 4.35
CA PRO A 348 30.19 -26.89 4.79
C PRO A 348 31.47 -26.91 3.95
N GLU A 349 31.38 -26.54 2.68
CA GLU A 349 32.49 -26.38 1.74
C GLU A 349 33.53 -25.35 2.20
N LEU A 350 33.12 -24.37 3.01
CA LEU A 350 34.00 -23.35 3.58
C LEU A 350 34.60 -23.80 4.93
N SER A 351 34.34 -25.04 5.35
CA SER A 351 34.77 -25.59 6.63
C SER A 351 35.84 -26.68 6.48
N PRO A 352 37.10 -26.31 6.21
CA PRO A 352 38.20 -27.26 6.04
C PRO A 352 38.54 -28.05 7.32
N LYS A 353 37.92 -27.72 8.47
CA LYS A 353 38.18 -28.33 9.78
C LYS A 353 36.93 -28.88 10.47
N GLY A 354 35.80 -29.00 9.77
CA GLY A 354 34.56 -29.55 10.34
C GLY A 354 33.82 -28.61 11.30
N ASN A 355 34.16 -27.33 11.31
CA ASN A 355 33.39 -26.29 12.00
C ASN A 355 32.04 -26.04 11.30
N LEU A 356 31.06 -25.55 12.04
CA LEU A 356 29.85 -24.98 11.43
C LEU A 356 30.19 -23.64 10.79
N VAL A 357 30.21 -23.60 9.45
CA VAL A 357 30.43 -22.35 8.70
C VAL A 357 29.14 -21.96 8.01
N PHE A 358 28.80 -20.70 8.20
CA PHE A 358 27.64 -20.06 7.58
C PHE A 358 28.12 -18.85 6.80
N GLU A 359 27.60 -18.65 5.60
CA GLU A 359 27.85 -17.46 4.79
C GLU A 359 26.56 -16.66 4.60
N LEU A 360 26.68 -15.36 4.32
CA LEU A 360 25.55 -14.55 3.90
C LEU A 360 25.06 -15.09 2.55
N ALA A 361 23.81 -15.56 2.52
CA ALA A 361 23.24 -16.19 1.32
C ALA A 361 23.16 -15.24 0.11
N ASP A 362 23.14 -13.92 0.37
CA ASP A 362 23.19 -12.85 -0.62
C ASP A 362 23.54 -11.52 0.08
N VAL A 363 24.74 -10.99 -0.13
CA VAL A 363 25.21 -9.75 0.53
C VAL A 363 24.36 -8.53 0.11
N ASN A 364 23.84 -8.53 -1.12
CA ASN A 364 23.05 -7.41 -1.65
C ASN A 364 21.60 -7.45 -1.14
N ALA A 365 21.04 -8.65 -0.95
CA ALA A 365 19.72 -8.81 -0.34
C ALA A 365 19.71 -8.52 1.17
N ASN A 366 20.82 -8.71 1.88
CA ASN A 366 20.95 -8.48 3.33
C ASN A 366 21.30 -7.01 3.69
N SER A 367 20.82 -6.03 2.92
CA SER A 367 21.22 -4.61 3.05
C SER A 367 20.29 -3.74 3.91
N GLY A 368 19.30 -4.33 4.58
CA GLY A 368 18.37 -3.58 5.44
C GLY A 368 18.91 -3.40 6.86
N SER A 369 19.11 -2.14 7.29
CA SER A 369 19.37 -1.80 8.69
C SER A 369 18.08 -1.83 9.50
N CYS A 370 18.05 -2.55 10.61
CA CYS A 370 17.07 -2.34 11.67
C CYS A 370 17.41 -1.01 12.38
N LYS A 371 16.43 -0.12 12.52
CA LYS A 371 16.58 1.14 13.27
C LYS A 371 15.92 1.04 14.64
#